data_AF-A0A8T1GP03-F1
#
_entry.id   AF-A0A8T1GP03-F1
#
_cell.length_a   1.000
_cell.length_b   1.000
_cell.length_c   1.000
_cell.angle_alpha   90.00
_cell.angle_beta   90.00
_cell.angle_gamma   90.00
#
_symmetry.space_group_name_H-M   'P 1'
#
loop_
_entity.id
_entity.type
_entity.pdbx_description
1 polymer ?
#
loop_
_entity_poly.entity_id
_entity_poly.type
_entity_poly.pdbx_seq_one_letter_code
_entity_poly.pdbx_strand_id
1 'polypeptide(L)'
;MTDYIAACTAGSTSTYSAGDDSADPLLDLNKQEEQELPFLTVATLGDSDRVAVLVCESRVQVSRLEGMLVVGVDGCKQVKQFLDQIVREKGAAMVKEGAVEKSDAMGMVLDE
;
A
#
# COMPACT_ATOMS: atom_id res chain seq x y z
N MET A 1 -10.20 -9.79 11.00
CA MET A 1 -9.06 -9.02 10.48
C MET A 1 -8.98 -7.75 11.30
N THR A 2 -7.83 -7.42 11.88
CA THR A 2 -7.71 -6.31 12.83
C THR A 2 -7.65 -4.95 12.13
N ASP A 3 -7.01 -4.88 10.96
CA ASP A 3 -6.97 -3.71 10.07
C ASP A 3 -6.42 -4.13 8.69
N TYR A 4 -6.28 -3.18 7.77
CA TYR A 4 -5.58 -3.34 6.49
C TYR A 4 -4.08 -3.61 6.68
N ILE A 5 -3.50 -4.39 5.76
CA ILE A 5 -2.05 -4.47 5.56
C ILE A 5 -1.78 -3.88 4.18
N ALA A 6 -1.04 -2.78 4.13
CA ALA A 6 -0.62 -2.13 2.89
C ALA A 6 0.89 -2.24 2.75
N ALA A 7 1.36 -2.54 1.54
CA ALA A 7 2.76 -2.80 1.26
C ALA A 7 3.25 -1.99 0.06
N CYS A 8 4.53 -1.61 0.13
CA CYS A 8 5.18 -0.70 -0.81
C CYS A 8 6.66 -1.07 -0.93
N THR A 9 7.22 -0.93 -2.13
CA THR A 9 8.68 -0.99 -2.31
C THR A 9 9.27 0.41 -2.16
N ALA A 10 10.49 0.50 -1.62
CA ALA A 10 11.25 1.73 -1.52
C ALA A 10 12.69 1.48 -1.96
N GLY A 11 13.18 2.28 -2.91
CA GLY A 11 14.52 2.18 -3.50
C GLY A 11 15.43 3.34 -3.13
N SER A 12 16.72 3.17 -3.29
CA SER A 12 17.72 4.23 -3.19
C SER A 12 18.44 4.45 -4.51
N THR A 13 18.50 5.70 -4.97
CA THR A 13 19.11 6.08 -6.26
C THR A 13 20.63 6.12 -6.24
N SER A 14 21.25 6.14 -5.05
CA SER A 14 22.70 6.07 -4.91
C SER A 14 23.19 4.64 -5.16
N THR A 15 23.99 4.48 -6.20
CA THR A 15 24.84 3.30 -6.33
C THR A 15 25.93 3.33 -5.26
N TYR A 16 26.41 2.14 -4.86
CA TYR A 16 27.36 1.90 -3.77
C TYR A 16 28.60 2.83 -3.73
N SER A 17 28.94 3.47 -4.85
CA SER A 17 30.18 4.20 -5.07
C SER A 17 30.11 5.72 -4.81
N ALA A 18 28.91 6.29 -4.65
CA ALA A 18 28.76 7.75 -4.67
C ALA A 18 29.04 8.45 -3.33
N GLY A 19 29.01 7.74 -2.19
CA GLY A 19 29.26 8.34 -0.86
C GLY A 19 28.33 9.51 -0.51
N ASP A 20 27.27 9.70 -1.29
CA ASP A 20 26.40 10.87 -1.21
C ASP A 20 25.19 10.53 -0.36
N ASP A 21 25.19 10.97 0.89
CA ASP A 21 24.10 10.72 1.84
C ASP A 21 22.79 11.44 1.44
N SER A 22 22.81 12.29 0.40
CA SER A 22 21.62 13.02 -0.07
C SER A 22 20.81 12.30 -1.16
N ALA A 23 21.00 10.99 -1.36
CA ALA A 23 20.21 10.29 -2.36
C ALA A 23 18.77 10.09 -1.88
N ASP A 24 17.84 10.78 -2.52
CA ASP A 24 16.42 10.71 -2.21
C ASP A 24 15.88 9.29 -2.49
N PRO A 25 15.18 8.67 -1.53
CA PRO A 25 14.53 7.40 -1.75
C PRO A 25 13.41 7.50 -2.80
N LEU A 26 13.30 6.48 -3.64
CA LEU A 26 12.19 6.33 -4.59
C LEU A 26 11.11 5.44 -3.98
N LEU A 27 9.85 5.85 -4.13
CA LEU A 27 8.70 5.07 -3.69
C LEU A 27 8.12 4.29 -4.86
N ASP A 28 7.71 3.04 -4.59
CA ASP A 28 6.99 2.15 -5.50
C ASP A 28 7.77 1.88 -6.81
N LEU A 29 8.83 1.08 -6.67
CA LEU A 29 9.70 0.72 -7.77
C LEU A 29 9.00 -0.16 -8.80
N ASN A 30 9.35 0.07 -10.06
CA ASN A 30 9.06 -0.85 -11.14
C ASN A 30 10.18 -1.89 -11.32
N LYS A 31 9.92 -2.91 -12.14
CA LYS A 31 10.85 -4.01 -12.39
C LYS A 31 12.23 -3.59 -12.88
N GLN A 32 12.34 -2.52 -13.66
CA GLN A 32 13.63 -2.04 -14.15
C GLN A 32 14.42 -1.36 -13.03
N GLU A 33 13.75 -0.62 -12.15
CA GLU A 33 14.36 0.00 -10.98
C GLU A 33 14.81 -1.05 -9.97
N GLU A 34 14.01 -2.09 -9.71
CA GLU A 34 14.37 -3.21 -8.83
C GLU A 34 15.62 -3.98 -9.31
N GLN A 35 15.90 -3.97 -10.61
CA GLN A 35 17.10 -4.63 -11.17
C GLN A 35 18.39 -3.84 -10.94
N GLU A 36 18.28 -2.51 -10.83
CA GLU A 36 19.44 -1.60 -10.82
C GLU A 36 19.69 -0.97 -9.45
N LEU A 37 18.62 -0.75 -8.67
CA LEU A 37 18.64 0.01 -7.43
C LEU A 37 18.54 -0.91 -6.21
N PRO A 38 19.28 -0.62 -5.13
CA PRO A 38 19.00 -1.21 -3.84
C PRO A 38 17.61 -0.82 -3.35
N PHE A 39 16.83 -1.80 -2.95
CA PHE A 39 15.45 -1.62 -2.49
C PHE A 39 15.08 -2.55 -1.34
N LEU A 40 14.03 -2.15 -0.62
CA LEU A 40 13.36 -2.90 0.41
C LEU A 40 11.85 -2.89 0.17
N THR A 41 11.18 -3.88 0.74
CA THR A 41 9.72 -3.99 0.78
C THR A 41 9.26 -3.85 2.21
N VAL A 42 8.33 -2.93 2.45
CA VAL A 42 7.74 -2.68 3.77
C VAL A 42 6.23 -2.85 3.70
N ALA A 43 5.63 -3.35 4.78
CA ALA A 43 4.19 -3.32 4.97
C ALA A 43 3.81 -2.84 6.37
N THR A 44 2.78 -2.00 6.44
CA THR A 44 2.27 -1.42 7.70
C THR A 44 0.88 -1.95 8.03
N LEU A 45 0.56 -1.94 9.33
CA LEU A 45 -0.76 -2.31 9.84
C LEU A 45 -1.64 -1.06 10.05
N GLY A 46 -2.70 -0.95 9.25
CA GLY A 46 -3.70 0.12 9.37
C GLY A 46 -3.12 1.51 9.14
N ASP A 47 -3.56 2.47 9.97
CA ASP A 47 -3.04 3.85 9.99
C ASP A 47 -1.83 4.02 10.93
N SER A 48 -1.26 2.92 11.44
CA SER A 48 -0.13 2.98 12.36
C SER A 48 1.22 2.82 11.65
N ASP A 49 2.28 3.36 12.25
CA ASP A 49 3.67 3.15 11.80
C ASP A 49 4.21 1.76 12.18
N ARG A 50 3.33 0.84 12.63
CA ARG A 50 3.74 -0.52 12.99
C ARG A 50 4.03 -1.31 11.72
N VAL A 51 5.29 -1.64 11.55
CA VAL A 51 5.78 -2.49 10.46
C VAL A 51 5.40 -3.95 10.73
N ALA A 52 4.56 -4.51 9.87
CA ALA A 52 4.17 -5.92 9.88
C ALA A 52 5.14 -6.78 9.06
N VAL A 53 5.72 -6.20 8.00
CA VAL A 53 6.67 -6.87 7.10
C VAL A 53 7.80 -5.88 6.77
N LEU A 54 9.04 -6.35 6.86
CA LEU A 54 10.22 -5.65 6.34
C LEU A 54 11.13 -6.69 5.68
N VAL A 55 11.35 -6.54 4.38
CA VAL A 55 12.22 -7.41 3.59
C VAL A 55 13.23 -6.55 2.86
N CYS A 56 14.51 -6.73 3.15
CA CYS A 56 15.58 -6.18 2.33
C CYS A 56 15.86 -7.18 1.19
N GLU A 57 15.26 -6.95 0.03
CA GLU A 57 15.38 -7.86 -1.13
C GLU A 57 16.76 -7.80 -1.78
N SER A 58 17.45 -6.69 -1.60
CA SER A 58 18.80 -6.44 -2.09
C SER A 58 19.70 -5.91 -0.97
N ARG A 59 20.99 -5.69 -1.26
CA ARG A 59 21.92 -5.15 -0.27
C ARG A 59 21.71 -3.65 -0.11
N VAL A 60 21.17 -3.25 1.03
CA VAL A 60 20.92 -1.85 1.39
C VAL A 60 22.00 -1.35 2.36
N GLN A 61 22.48 -0.12 2.15
CA GLN A 61 23.41 0.54 3.08
C GLN A 61 22.66 0.97 4.34
N VAL A 62 23.20 0.64 5.53
CA VAL A 62 22.54 0.92 6.82
C VAL A 62 22.23 2.41 7.00
N SER A 63 23.09 3.31 6.54
CA SER A 63 22.87 4.76 6.62
C SER A 63 21.63 5.23 5.84
N ARG A 64 21.17 4.46 4.85
CA ARG A 64 20.02 4.81 3.98
C ARG A 64 18.74 4.10 4.38
N LEU A 65 18.84 3.05 5.20
CA LEU A 65 17.71 2.22 5.59
C LEU A 65 16.60 3.04 6.24
N GLU A 66 16.95 4.00 7.10
CA GLU A 66 15.99 4.86 7.78
C GLU A 66 15.21 5.73 6.79
N GLY A 67 15.90 6.42 5.88
CA GLY A 67 15.26 7.26 4.86
C GLY A 67 14.33 6.45 3.95
N MET A 68 14.78 5.28 3.50
CA MET A 68 13.96 4.37 2.69
C MET A 68 12.73 3.87 3.45
N LEU A 69 12.87 3.55 4.74
CA LEU A 69 11.78 3.06 5.57
C LEU A 69 10.73 4.15 5.82
N VAL A 70 11.15 5.39 6.09
CA VAL A 70 10.24 6.53 6.28
C VAL A 70 9.37 6.72 5.03
N VAL A 71 10.00 6.77 3.85
CA VAL A 71 9.28 6.92 2.58
C VAL A 71 8.34 5.75 2.31
N GLY A 72 8.81 4.52 2.55
CA GLY A 72 7.98 3.32 2.36
C GLY A 72 6.77 3.27 3.31
N VAL A 73 6.95 3.59 4.59
CA VAL A 73 5.85 3.63 5.59
C VAL A 73 4.80 4.66 5.21
N ASP A 74 5.22 5.85 4.78
CA ASP A 74 4.28 6.91 4.34
C ASP A 74 3.57 6.55 3.02
N GLY A 75 4.26 5.86 2.10
CA GLY A 75 3.63 5.27 0.93
C GLY A 75 2.51 4.30 1.31
N CYS A 76 2.73 3.48 2.35
CA CYS A 76 1.76 2.44 2.71
C CYS A 76 0.50 3.01 3.37
N LYS A 77 0.61 4.16 4.05
CA LYS A 77 -0.57 4.93 4.49
C LYS A 77 -1.41 5.39 3.30
N GLN A 78 -0.79 5.88 2.23
CA GLN A 78 -1.51 6.31 1.02
C GLN A 78 -2.17 5.12 0.31
N VAL A 79 -1.46 4.00 0.14
CA VAL A 79 -2.01 2.77 -0.44
C VAL A 79 -3.25 2.30 0.34
N LYS A 80 -3.18 2.30 1.68
CA LYS A 80 -4.33 1.97 2.52
C LYS A 80 -5.51 2.91 2.28
N GLN A 81 -5.29 4.22 2.14
CA GLN A 81 -6.37 5.18 1.88
C GLN A 81 -7.08 4.88 0.55
N PHE A 82 -6.33 4.59 -0.50
CA PHE A 82 -6.91 4.20 -1.80
C PHE A 82 -7.71 2.89 -1.69
N LEU A 83 -7.17 1.88 -1.01
CA LEU A 83 -7.86 0.62 -0.78
C LEU A 83 -9.16 0.81 0.00
N ASP A 84 -9.13 1.55 1.10
CA ASP A 84 -10.31 1.82 1.93
C ASP A 84 -11.39 2.59 1.16
N GLN A 85 -10.99 3.60 0.37
CA GLN A 85 -11.91 4.34 -0.48
C GLN A 85 -12.63 3.42 -1.50
N ILE A 86 -11.87 2.64 -2.27
CA ILE A 86 -12.43 1.77 -3.31
C ILE A 86 -13.35 0.69 -2.69
N VAL A 87 -12.92 0.09 -1.57
CA VAL A 87 -13.71 -0.92 -0.87
C VAL A 87 -15.03 -0.35 -0.35
N ARG A 88 -15.01 0.87 0.21
CA ARG A 88 -16.23 1.55 0.67
C ARG A 88 -17.17 1.91 -0.47
N GLU A 89 -16.64 2.46 -1.55
CA GLU A 89 -17.43 2.83 -2.73
C GLU A 89 -18.12 1.61 -3.34
N LYS A 90 -17.36 0.52 -3.56
CA LYS A 90 -17.94 -0.72 -4.10
C LYS A 90 -18.90 -1.38 -3.12
N GLY A 91 -18.57 -1.38 -1.83
CA GLY A 91 -19.45 -1.89 -0.77
C GLY A 91 -20.79 -1.15 -0.73
N ALA A 92 -20.78 0.18 -0.83
CA ALA A 92 -22.00 0.98 -0.87
C ALA A 92 -22.83 0.73 -2.14
N ALA A 93 -22.18 0.56 -3.30
CA ALA A 93 -22.87 0.21 -4.54
C ALA A 93 -23.56 -1.17 -4.43
N MET A 94 -22.85 -2.18 -3.90
CA MET A 94 -23.42 -3.52 -3.71
C MET A 94 -24.59 -3.54 -2.73
N VAL A 95 -24.52 -2.76 -1.65
CA VAL A 95 -25.64 -2.65 -0.70
C VAL A 95 -26.86 -2.01 -1.37
N LYS A 96 -26.66 -1.01 -2.22
CA LYS A 96 -27.76 -0.39 -2.98
C LYS A 96 -28.36 -1.38 -3.98
N GLU A 97 -27.55 -2.05 -4.78
CA GLU A 97 -27.99 -3.05 -5.76
C GLU A 97 -28.76 -4.20 -5.09
N GLY A 98 -28.23 -4.75 -3.99
CA GLY A 98 -28.89 -5.82 -3.23
C GLY A 98 -30.13 -5.36 -2.45
N ALA A 99 -30.24 -4.07 -2.10
CA ALA A 99 -31.46 -3.49 -1.53
C ALA A 99 -32.56 -3.32 -2.59
N VAL A 100 -32.19 -2.96 -3.84
CA VAL A 100 -33.14 -2.85 -4.96
C VAL A 100 -33.75 -4.21 -5.29
N GLU A 101 -32.96 -5.28 -5.39
CA GLU A 101 -33.50 -6.64 -5.64
C GLU A 101 -34.48 -7.09 -4.55
N LYS A 102 -34.21 -6.78 -3.26
CA LYS A 102 -35.14 -7.10 -2.17
C LYS A 102 -36.41 -6.27 -2.22
N SER A 103 -36.34 -5.00 -2.61
CA SER A 103 -37.51 -4.14 -2.75
C SER A 103 -38.42 -4.57 -3.92
N ASP A 104 -37.85 -4.95 -5.07
CA ASP A 104 -38.64 -5.47 -6.19
C ASP A 104 -39.27 -6.82 -5.85
N ALA A 105 -38.54 -7.72 -5.17
CA ALA A 105 -39.11 -8.98 -4.68
C ALA A 105 -40.23 -8.77 -3.65
N MET A 106 -40.12 -7.76 -2.77
CA MET A 106 -41.16 -7.46 -1.77
C MET A 106 -42.38 -6.77 -2.39
N GLY A 107 -42.18 -5.93 -3.42
CA GLY A 107 -43.27 -5.31 -4.18
C GLY A 107 -44.14 -6.35 -4.91
N MET A 108 -43.51 -7.37 -5.48
CA MET A 108 -44.23 -8.48 -6.14
C MET A 108 -45.03 -9.35 -5.17
N VAL A 109 -44.64 -9.46 -3.89
CA VAL A 109 -45.34 -10.25 -2.86
C VAL A 109 -46.54 -9.50 -2.25
N LEU A 110 -46.59 -8.17 -2.39
CA LEU A 110 -47.68 -7.34 -1.85
C LEU A 110 -48.83 -7.12 -2.84
N ASP A 111 -48.65 -7.48 -4.11
CA ASP A 111 -49.65 -7.37 -5.18
C ASP A 111 -50.39 -8.70 -5.48
N GLU A 112 -50.23 -9.75 -4.66
CA GLU A 112 -51.03 -11.00 -4.68
C GLU A 112 -52.07 -11.08 -3.56
#